data_AF-A0A6G1WZR1-F1
#
_entry.id   AF-A0A6G1WZR1-F1
#
_cell.length_a   1.000
_cell.length_b   1.000
_cell.length_c   1.000
_cell.angle_alpha   90.00
_cell.angle_beta   90.00
_cell.angle_gamma   90.00
#
_symmetry.space_group_name_H-M   'P 1'
#
loop_
_entity.id
_entity.type
_entity.pdbx_description
1 polymer ?
#
loop_
_entity_poly.entity_id
_entity_poly.type
_entity_poly.pdbx_seq_one_letter_code
_entity_poly.pdbx_strand_id
1 'polypeptide(L)'
;MRGRFFGVMMALVVLGAATITSYVVLDHFYGEGYVITSTQTVIIENFGQQVSIDDVRYDVENAELFANKVILKYRGGRAPDSEKGLPASEGFSPPVSKISVPTDLYEQAQETEEPVMFSNTTTTETKPVNAWPIATSIGIAMGVMVFAVWVGYQEMRGSATSTLLEHGLHDMTVRDVEIVGHIMKLEEFTIPELIKLTKTSKITIWRTVQKLVEQGLVQPTEQTRLAANGRGGRGKPSRIYRYVGKTKT
;
A
#
# COMPACT_ATOMS: atom_id res chain seq x y z
N MET A 1 31.73 15.21 -9.98
CA MET A 1 30.48 16.01 -10.08
C MET A 1 29.43 15.41 -11.01
N ARG A 2 29.76 14.92 -12.21
CA ARG A 2 28.79 14.37 -13.20
C ARG A 2 27.86 13.27 -12.68
N GLY A 3 28.35 12.34 -11.84
CA GLY A 3 27.52 11.23 -11.32
C GLY A 3 26.43 11.63 -10.31
N ARG A 4 26.66 12.70 -9.53
CA ARG A 4 25.66 13.25 -8.59
C ARG A 4 24.54 13.95 -9.35
N PHE A 5 24.88 14.70 -10.39
CA PHE A 5 23.91 15.36 -11.26
C PHE A 5 22.96 14.36 -11.93
N PHE A 6 23.48 13.22 -12.39
CA PHE A 6 22.65 12.18 -13.01
C PHE A 6 21.64 11.57 -12.04
N GLY A 7 22.04 11.26 -10.81
CA GLY A 7 21.14 10.74 -9.78
C GLY A 7 20.03 11.71 -9.41
N VAL A 8 20.34 13.00 -9.27
CA VAL A 8 19.36 14.06 -9.01
C VAL A 8 18.38 14.19 -10.18
N MET A 9 18.88 14.19 -11.43
CA MET A 9 18.03 14.25 -12.61
C MET A 9 17.07 13.06 -12.72
N MET A 10 17.56 11.84 -12.46
CA MET A 10 16.71 10.64 -12.43
C MET A 10 15.61 10.75 -11.37
N ALA A 11 15.95 11.20 -10.16
CA ALA A 11 14.98 11.39 -9.09
C ALA A 11 13.91 12.44 -9.45
N LEU A 12 14.30 13.55 -10.09
CA LEU A 12 13.37 14.58 -10.56
C LEU A 12 12.42 14.07 -11.66
N VAL A 13 12.93 13.26 -12.59
CA VAL A 13 12.11 12.64 -13.65
C VAL A 13 11.08 11.68 -13.04
N VAL A 14 11.51 10.83 -12.10
CA VAL A 14 10.61 9.90 -11.41
C VAL A 14 9.57 10.65 -10.59
N LEU A 15 9.98 11.70 -9.87
CA LEU A 15 9.07 12.57 -9.12
C LEU A 15 8.02 13.18 -10.05
N GLY A 16 8.42 13.79 -11.16
CA GLY A 16 7.50 14.41 -12.11
C GLY A 16 6.52 13.40 -12.71
N ALA A 17 7.04 12.26 -13.19
CA ALA A 17 6.21 11.21 -13.77
C ALA A 17 5.21 10.64 -12.75
N ALA A 18 5.67 10.31 -11.54
CA ALA A 18 4.82 9.78 -10.48
C ALA A 18 3.73 10.80 -10.09
N THR A 19 4.08 12.07 -9.86
CA THR A 19 3.10 13.12 -9.54
C THR A 19 2.04 13.26 -10.63
N ILE A 20 2.43 13.31 -11.91
CA ILE A 20 1.48 13.47 -13.02
C ILE A 20 0.57 12.24 -13.11
N THR A 21 1.11 11.02 -13.07
CA THR A 21 0.30 9.80 -13.13
C THR A 21 -0.64 9.65 -11.94
N SER A 22 -0.17 9.95 -10.73
CA SER A 22 -1.01 9.93 -9.53
C SER A 22 -2.10 10.98 -9.58
N TYR A 23 -1.79 12.18 -10.10
CA TYR A 23 -2.80 13.22 -10.29
C TYR A 23 -3.89 12.76 -11.24
N VAL A 24 -3.55 12.25 -12.43
CA VAL A 24 -4.53 11.78 -13.42
C VAL A 24 -5.42 10.68 -12.84
N VAL A 25 -4.85 9.72 -12.11
CA VAL A 25 -5.62 8.63 -11.50
C VAL A 25 -6.55 9.16 -10.40
N LEU A 26 -6.05 10.01 -9.50
CA LEU A 26 -6.84 10.55 -8.39
C LEU A 26 -7.92 11.51 -8.88
N ASP A 27 -7.64 12.32 -9.88
CA ASP A 27 -8.61 13.21 -10.53
C ASP A 27 -9.71 12.40 -11.23
N HIS A 28 -9.37 11.29 -11.88
CA HIS A 28 -10.37 10.40 -12.48
C HIS A 28 -11.31 9.77 -11.45
N PHE A 29 -10.80 9.34 -10.28
CA PHE A 29 -11.62 8.69 -9.26
C PHE A 29 -12.34 9.65 -8.32
N TYR A 30 -11.76 10.82 -8.04
CA TYR A 30 -12.21 11.72 -6.97
C TYR A 30 -12.43 13.17 -7.44
N GLY A 31 -12.16 13.47 -8.71
CA GLY A 31 -12.29 14.81 -9.29
C GLY A 31 -13.70 15.14 -9.76
N GLU A 32 -14.51 14.13 -10.11
CA GLU A 32 -15.95 14.33 -10.34
C GLU A 32 -16.70 14.18 -9.02
N GLY A 33 -17.39 15.24 -8.60
CA GLY A 33 -18.30 15.16 -7.46
C GLY A 33 -19.48 14.27 -7.83
N TYR A 34 -19.66 13.16 -7.12
CA TYR A 34 -20.80 12.28 -7.33
C TYR A 34 -21.97 12.72 -6.46
N VAL A 35 -23.15 12.77 -7.07
CA VAL A 35 -24.42 12.93 -6.37
C VAL A 35 -24.97 11.53 -6.14
N ILE A 36 -24.95 11.07 -4.89
CA ILE A 36 -25.57 9.81 -4.51
C ILE A 36 -26.98 10.12 -4.03
N THR A 37 -27.96 9.81 -4.87
CA THR A 37 -29.38 9.87 -4.51
C THR A 37 -29.81 8.51 -3.98
N SER A 38 -30.06 8.42 -2.67
CA SER A 38 -30.66 7.24 -2.06
C SER A 38 -32.13 7.53 -1.76
N THR A 39 -33.03 6.69 -2.29
CA THR A 39 -34.46 6.75 -2.00
C THR A 39 -34.78 5.60 -1.04
N GLN A 40 -35.26 5.94 0.16
CA GLN A 40 -35.70 4.97 1.16
C GLN A 40 -37.20 5.07 1.32
N THR A 41 -37.88 3.92 1.40
CA THR A 41 -39.32 3.91 1.67
C THR A 41 -39.54 3.79 3.17
N VAL A 42 -40.26 4.75 3.72
CA VAL A 42 -40.52 4.85 5.16
C VAL A 42 -42.03 4.75 5.36
N ILE A 43 -42.44 3.83 6.22
CA ILE A 43 -43.84 3.65 6.61
C ILE A 43 -43.95 3.99 8.09
N ILE A 44 -44.80 4.95 8.43
CA ILE A 44 -45.11 5.28 9.82
C ILE A 44 -46.27 4.38 10.24
N GLU A 45 -46.06 3.56 11.26
CA GLU A 45 -47.03 2.61 11.77
C GLU A 45 -47.37 2.97 13.24
N ASN A 46 -48.54 2.53 13.72
CA ASN A 46 -48.94 2.62 15.12
C ASN A 46 -48.78 4.04 15.72
N PHE A 47 -49.42 5.04 15.12
CA PHE A 47 -49.43 6.43 15.62
C PHE A 47 -48.03 7.08 15.73
N GLY A 48 -47.08 6.61 14.91
CA GLY A 48 -45.70 7.10 14.94
C GLY A 48 -44.85 6.52 16.07
N GLN A 49 -45.31 5.44 16.72
CA GLN A 49 -44.51 4.66 17.66
C GLN A 49 -43.60 3.66 16.93
N GLN A 50 -43.93 3.31 15.69
CA GLN A 50 -43.12 2.40 14.87
C GLN A 50 -42.87 3.00 13.48
N VAL A 51 -41.69 2.71 12.95
CA VAL A 51 -41.34 3.03 11.56
C VAL A 51 -40.80 1.80 10.86
N SER A 52 -41.30 1.53 9.67
CA SER A 52 -40.71 0.54 8.77
C SER A 52 -39.85 1.25 7.73
N ILE A 53 -38.58 0.87 7.62
CA ILE A 53 -37.64 1.39 6.61
C ILE A 53 -37.19 0.20 5.77
N ASP A 54 -37.48 0.24 4.48
CA ASP A 54 -37.12 -0.83 3.53
C ASP A 54 -37.49 -2.24 4.04
N ASP A 55 -38.72 -2.38 4.59
CA ASP A 55 -39.31 -3.62 5.14
C ASP A 55 -38.74 -4.10 6.49
N VAL A 56 -37.93 -3.28 7.17
CA VAL A 56 -37.47 -3.55 8.54
C VAL A 56 -38.19 -2.63 9.52
N ARG A 57 -38.81 -3.19 10.57
CA ARG A 57 -39.52 -2.43 11.60
C ARG A 57 -38.61 -1.97 12.73
N TYR A 58 -38.77 -0.72 13.12
CA TYR A 58 -38.03 -0.06 14.19
C TYR A 58 -39.01 0.57 15.19
N ASP A 59 -38.74 0.41 16.48
CA ASP A 59 -39.48 1.11 17.53
C ASP A 59 -38.89 2.53 17.71
N VAL A 60 -39.77 3.53 17.74
CA VAL A 60 -39.39 4.94 17.94
C VAL A 60 -39.23 5.21 19.43
N GLU A 61 -38.03 5.62 19.84
CA GLU A 61 -37.71 5.95 21.23
C GLU A 61 -38.12 7.39 21.58
N ASN A 62 -37.98 8.32 20.62
CA ASN A 62 -38.27 9.73 20.85
C ASN A 62 -38.56 10.44 19.52
N ALA A 63 -39.42 11.45 19.57
CA ALA A 63 -39.77 12.32 18.44
C ALA A 63 -39.48 13.78 18.82
N GLU A 64 -38.58 14.43 18.07
CA GLU A 64 -38.23 15.83 18.27
C GLU A 64 -38.73 16.68 17.10
N LEU A 65 -39.58 17.66 17.38
CA LEU A 65 -40.03 18.61 16.36
C LEU A 65 -38.88 19.59 16.02
N PHE A 66 -38.52 19.66 14.75
CA PHE A 66 -37.53 20.61 14.24
C PHE A 66 -38.04 21.30 12.97
N ALA A 67 -38.52 22.53 13.14
CA ALA A 67 -39.16 23.32 12.09
C ALA A 67 -40.37 22.59 11.45
N ASN A 68 -40.30 22.26 10.16
CA ASN A 68 -41.34 21.55 9.42
C ASN A 68 -41.10 20.02 9.33
N LYS A 69 -40.22 19.49 10.19
CA LYS A 69 -39.91 18.06 10.23
C LYS A 69 -39.93 17.54 11.66
N VAL A 70 -40.32 16.29 11.81
CA VAL A 70 -40.18 15.50 13.03
C VAL A 70 -38.94 14.60 12.88
N ILE A 71 -38.01 14.70 13.81
CA ILE A 71 -36.84 13.82 13.88
C ILE A 71 -37.18 12.65 14.79
N LEU A 72 -37.38 11.48 14.20
CA LEU A 72 -37.62 10.25 14.95
C LEU A 72 -36.28 9.59 15.28
N LYS A 73 -36.04 9.36 16.57
CA LYS A 73 -34.94 8.57 17.09
C LYS A 73 -35.43 7.14 17.26
N TYR A 74 -34.77 6.19 16.63
CA TYR A 74 -35.16 4.79 16.68
C TYR A 74 -33.95 3.89 16.94
N ARG A 75 -34.20 2.72 17.54
CA ARG A 75 -33.15 1.79 17.95
C ARG A 75 -33.49 0.36 17.56
N GLY A 76 -32.57 -0.27 16.82
CA GLY A 76 -32.61 -1.69 16.45
C GLY A 76 -33.70 -2.02 15.42
N GLY A 77 -33.51 -3.06 14.60
CA GLY A 77 -34.49 -3.49 13.60
C GLY A 77 -35.01 -4.91 13.90
N ARG A 78 -36.33 -5.11 13.87
CA ARG A 78 -36.94 -6.45 13.83
C ARG A 78 -37.28 -6.77 12.39
N ALA A 79 -36.65 -7.82 11.86
CA ALA A 79 -37.11 -8.43 10.62
C ALA A 79 -38.50 -9.06 10.82
N PRO A 80 -39.39 -9.02 9.82
CA PRO A 80 -40.79 -9.45 9.95
C PRO A 80 -40.96 -10.92 10.42
N ASP A 81 -39.98 -11.79 10.20
CA ASP A 81 -40.08 -13.24 10.51
C ASP A 81 -39.32 -13.70 11.77
N SER A 82 -38.79 -12.78 12.59
CA SER A 82 -37.99 -13.17 13.76
C SER A 82 -38.85 -13.41 15.02
N GLU A 83 -39.79 -14.36 14.98
CA GLU A 83 -40.57 -14.80 16.15
C GLU A 83 -39.71 -15.50 17.24
N LYS A 84 -38.45 -15.85 16.92
CA LYS A 84 -37.48 -16.37 17.89
C LYS A 84 -36.43 -15.32 18.21
N GLY A 85 -36.72 -14.51 19.23
CA GLY A 85 -35.76 -13.57 19.80
C GLY A 85 -34.51 -14.29 20.31
N LEU A 86 -33.38 -14.07 19.65
CA LEU A 86 -32.08 -14.20 20.29
C LEU A 86 -31.96 -13.06 21.31
N PRO A 87 -31.59 -13.33 22.58
CA PRO A 87 -31.42 -12.27 23.56
C PRO A 87 -30.36 -11.29 23.07
N ALA A 88 -30.66 -10.00 23.23
CA ALA A 88 -29.72 -8.92 22.95
C ALA A 88 -28.40 -9.19 23.70
N SER A 89 -27.28 -9.18 22.97
CA SER A 89 -25.95 -9.23 23.57
C SER A 89 -25.78 -8.02 24.48
N GLU A 90 -25.78 -8.26 25.79
CA GLU A 90 -25.47 -7.26 26.82
C GLU A 90 -24.03 -6.75 26.60
N GLY A 91 -23.88 -5.62 25.91
CA GLY A 91 -22.58 -5.00 25.72
C GLY A 91 -22.48 -4.05 24.52
N PHE A 92 -23.36 -4.20 23.53
CA PHE A 92 -23.46 -3.26 22.41
C PHE A 92 -24.78 -2.50 22.49
N SER A 93 -24.74 -1.22 22.87
CA SER A 93 -25.85 -0.32 22.55
C SER A 93 -25.82 -0.05 21.05
N PRO A 94 -26.81 -0.53 20.27
CA PRO A 94 -26.84 -0.22 18.85
C PRO A 94 -26.91 1.31 18.66
N PRO A 95 -26.25 1.85 17.62
CA PRO A 95 -26.24 3.28 17.37
C PRO A 95 -27.67 3.79 17.20
N VAL A 96 -28.05 4.81 17.98
CA VAL A 96 -29.33 5.49 17.85
C VAL A 96 -29.36 6.16 16.49
N SER A 97 -30.27 5.69 15.62
CA SER A 97 -30.42 6.21 14.26
C SER A 97 -31.50 7.29 14.26
N LYS A 98 -31.39 8.24 13.33
CA LYS A 98 -32.31 9.37 13.21
C LYS A 98 -32.89 9.40 11.81
N ILE A 99 -34.20 9.54 11.70
CA ILE A 99 -34.88 9.79 10.44
C ILE A 99 -35.68 11.08 10.52
N SER A 100 -35.69 11.84 9.43
CA SER A 100 -36.43 13.09 9.33
C SER A 100 -37.70 12.85 8.53
N VAL A 101 -38.84 13.09 9.18
CA VAL A 101 -40.18 12.89 8.63
C VAL A 101 -40.84 14.27 8.49
N PRO A 102 -41.54 14.57 7.38
CA PRO A 102 -42.36 15.78 7.29
C PRO A 102 -43.44 15.84 8.39
N THR A 103 -43.63 17.00 9.02
CA THR A 103 -44.57 17.13 10.16
C THR A 103 -46.01 16.80 9.78
N ASP A 104 -46.44 17.19 8.59
CA ASP A 104 -47.75 16.90 8.02
C ASP A 104 -48.05 15.40 7.92
N LEU A 105 -47.05 14.61 7.47
CA LEU A 105 -47.21 13.16 7.36
C LEU A 105 -47.20 12.46 8.73
N TYR A 106 -46.44 13.01 9.68
CA TYR A 106 -46.40 12.48 11.04
C TYR A 106 -47.71 12.76 11.78
N GLU A 107 -48.25 13.98 11.67
CA GLU A 107 -49.54 14.36 12.24
C GLU A 107 -50.68 13.57 11.57
N GLN A 108 -50.65 13.40 10.25
CA GLN A 108 -51.61 12.55 9.55
C GLN A 108 -51.60 11.11 10.08
N ALA A 109 -50.42 10.51 10.28
CA ALA A 109 -50.31 9.16 10.85
C ALA A 109 -50.83 9.05 12.30
N GLN A 110 -50.84 10.17 13.05
CA GLN A 110 -51.44 10.23 14.38
C GLN A 110 -52.96 10.40 14.34
N GLU A 111 -53.48 11.13 13.36
CA GLU A 111 -54.91 11.43 13.24
C GLU A 111 -55.71 10.32 12.56
N THR A 112 -55.18 9.68 11.53
CA THR A 112 -55.92 8.71 10.71
C THR A 112 -55.82 7.26 11.19
N GLU A 113 -54.93 6.97 12.14
CA GLU A 113 -54.62 5.61 12.64
C GLU A 113 -54.14 4.61 11.56
N GLU A 114 -54.04 5.05 10.30
CA GLU A 114 -53.61 4.27 9.15
C GLU A 114 -52.12 4.43 8.87
N PRO A 115 -51.44 3.39 8.34
CA PRO A 115 -50.03 3.47 8.01
C PRO A 115 -49.77 4.46 6.88
N VAL A 116 -48.94 5.47 7.13
CA VAL A 116 -48.58 6.50 6.14
C VAL A 116 -47.23 6.16 5.51
N MET A 117 -47.23 5.96 4.19
CA MET A 117 -46.03 5.67 3.41
C MET A 117 -45.48 6.94 2.76
N PHE A 118 -44.17 7.16 2.89
CA PHE A 118 -43.48 8.22 2.17
C PHE A 118 -42.07 7.80 1.76
N SER A 119 -41.61 8.34 0.63
CA SER A 119 -40.25 8.12 0.13
C SER A 119 -39.34 9.25 0.60
N ASN A 120 -38.35 8.94 1.45
CA ASN A 120 -37.32 9.90 1.82
C ASN A 120 -36.17 9.82 0.82
N THR A 121 -35.94 10.90 0.08
CA THR A 121 -34.83 10.98 -0.88
C THR A 121 -33.68 11.74 -0.23
N THR A 122 -32.64 11.03 0.21
CA THR A 122 -31.41 11.66 0.71
C THR A 122 -30.44 11.82 -0.44
N THR A 123 -30.13 13.07 -0.77
CA THR A 123 -29.11 13.42 -1.78
C THR A 123 -27.83 13.77 -1.05
N THR A 124 -26.81 12.91 -1.16
CA THR A 124 -25.47 13.22 -0.66
C THR A 124 -24.63 13.73 -1.82
N GLU A 125 -24.29 15.01 -1.79
CA GLU A 125 -23.33 15.60 -2.72
C GLU A 125 -21.92 15.43 -2.18
N THR A 126 -21.09 14.66 -2.88
CA THR A 126 -19.66 14.59 -2.55
C THR A 126 -18.93 15.75 -3.23
N LYS A 127 -18.22 16.56 -2.45
CA LYS A 127 -17.41 17.65 -3.00
C LYS A 127 -16.18 17.06 -3.72
N PRO A 128 -15.81 17.54 -4.91
CA PRO A 128 -14.61 17.09 -5.60
C PRO A 128 -13.37 17.28 -4.71
N VAL A 129 -12.55 16.23 -4.62
CA VAL A 129 -11.33 16.25 -3.81
C VAL A 129 -10.20 16.83 -4.66
N ASN A 130 -9.54 17.86 -4.16
CA ASN A 130 -8.32 18.35 -4.82
C ASN A 130 -7.20 17.31 -4.69
N ALA A 131 -6.92 16.60 -5.78
CA ALA A 131 -5.93 15.52 -5.84
C ALA A 131 -4.47 16.00 -5.82
N TRP A 132 -4.20 17.29 -6.07
CA TRP A 132 -2.83 17.83 -6.18
C TRP A 132 -1.92 17.55 -4.99
N PRO A 133 -2.34 17.80 -3.73
CA PRO A 133 -1.48 17.57 -2.57
C PRO A 133 -1.12 16.09 -2.39
N ILE A 134 -2.09 15.20 -2.63
CA ILE A 134 -1.89 13.76 -2.50
C ILE A 134 -0.93 13.27 -3.59
N ALA A 135 -1.16 13.65 -4.84
CA ALA A 135 -0.29 13.30 -5.96
C ALA A 135 1.15 13.79 -5.75
N THR A 136 1.31 15.02 -5.27
CA THR A 136 2.62 15.60 -4.97
C THR A 136 3.35 14.81 -3.88
N SER A 137 2.64 14.38 -2.83
CA SER A 137 3.24 13.57 -1.76
C SER A 137 3.76 12.23 -2.26
N ILE A 138 3.03 11.57 -3.18
CA ILE A 138 3.43 10.30 -3.80
C ILE A 138 4.68 10.52 -4.65
N GLY A 139 4.70 11.57 -5.46
CA GLY A 139 5.85 11.91 -6.29
C GLY A 139 7.12 12.18 -5.48
N ILE A 140 7.02 12.94 -4.38
CA ILE A 140 8.15 13.20 -3.47
C ILE A 140 8.67 11.89 -2.88
N ALA A 141 7.79 11.04 -2.36
CA ALA A 141 8.18 9.76 -1.76
C ALA A 141 8.93 8.86 -2.75
N MET A 142 8.44 8.75 -3.99
CA MET A 142 9.08 7.98 -5.06
C MET A 142 10.44 8.57 -5.47
N GLY A 143 10.51 9.89 -5.62
CA GLY A 143 11.77 10.58 -5.95
C GLY A 143 12.85 10.36 -4.89
N VAL A 144 12.50 10.46 -3.61
CA VAL A 144 13.42 10.21 -2.49
C VAL A 144 13.89 8.75 -2.46
N MET A 145 13.00 7.78 -2.66
CA MET A 145 13.39 6.36 -2.73
C MET A 145 14.41 6.09 -3.83
N VAL A 146 14.16 6.57 -5.06
CA VAL A 146 15.08 6.36 -6.18
C VAL A 146 16.42 7.01 -5.91
N PHE A 147 16.42 8.21 -5.34
CA PHE A 147 17.66 8.89 -4.95
C PHE A 147 18.44 8.10 -3.89
N ALA A 148 17.77 7.57 -2.87
CA ALA A 148 18.41 6.77 -1.82
C ALA A 148 19.05 5.49 -2.39
N VAL A 149 18.34 4.77 -3.27
CA VAL A 149 18.87 3.57 -3.95
C VAL A 149 20.09 3.93 -4.80
N TRP A 150 20.05 5.05 -5.51
CA TRP A 150 21.18 5.52 -6.32
C TRP A 150 22.41 5.84 -5.46
N VAL A 151 22.23 6.57 -4.35
CA VAL A 151 23.32 6.92 -3.44
C VAL A 151 23.97 5.65 -2.87
N GLY A 152 23.17 4.69 -2.39
CA GLY A 152 23.70 3.43 -1.88
C GLY A 152 24.46 2.62 -2.95
N TYR A 153 23.99 2.63 -4.19
CA TYR A 153 24.69 1.97 -5.29
C TYR A 153 26.03 2.64 -5.63
N GLN A 154 26.10 3.97 -5.59
CA GLN A 154 27.34 4.73 -5.81
C GLN A 154 28.36 4.50 -4.69
N GLU A 155 27.91 4.48 -3.43
CA GLU A 155 28.77 4.20 -2.28
C GLU A 155 29.38 2.81 -2.35
N MET A 156 28.56 1.80 -2.66
CA MET A 156 29.01 0.42 -2.81
C MET A 156 30.05 0.26 -3.94
N ARG A 157 29.83 0.93 -5.08
CA ARG A 157 30.82 0.98 -6.17
C ARG A 157 32.09 1.72 -5.79
N GLY A 158 31.97 2.82 -5.04
CA GLY A 158 33.12 3.58 -4.55
C GLY A 158 34.01 2.73 -3.64
N SER A 159 33.41 2.06 -2.67
CA SER A 159 34.11 1.14 -1.75
C SER A 159 34.75 -0.03 -2.49
N ALA A 160 34.05 -0.65 -3.44
CA ALA A 160 34.63 -1.72 -4.26
C ALA A 160 35.81 -1.21 -5.10
N THR A 161 35.69 -0.03 -5.71
CA THR A 161 36.77 0.56 -6.51
C THR A 161 37.99 0.88 -5.65
N SER A 162 37.81 1.45 -4.45
CA SER A 162 38.93 1.79 -3.56
C SER A 162 39.67 0.53 -3.10
N THR A 163 38.96 -0.53 -2.70
CA THR A 163 39.60 -1.79 -2.31
C THR A 163 40.39 -2.42 -3.46
N LEU A 164 39.88 -2.35 -4.69
CA LEU A 164 40.57 -2.86 -5.87
C LEU A 164 41.83 -2.05 -6.19
N LEU A 165 41.77 -0.72 -6.08
CA LEU A 165 42.93 0.16 -6.26
C LEU A 165 44.02 -0.13 -5.20
N GLU A 166 43.63 -0.28 -3.93
CA GLU A 166 44.56 -0.59 -2.84
C GLU A 166 45.31 -1.92 -3.04
N HIS A 167 44.67 -2.92 -3.66
CA HIS A 167 45.24 -4.25 -3.88
C HIS A 167 45.82 -4.44 -5.30
N GLY A 168 46.12 -3.35 -6.01
CA GLY A 168 46.83 -3.43 -7.29
C GLY A 168 45.97 -3.82 -8.50
N LEU A 169 44.66 -4.03 -8.34
CA LEU A 169 43.71 -4.47 -9.38
C LEU A 169 43.20 -3.29 -10.23
N HIS A 170 44.12 -2.49 -10.77
CA HIS A 170 43.84 -1.28 -11.55
C HIS A 170 43.29 -1.57 -12.95
N ASP A 171 43.46 -2.80 -13.45
CA ASP A 171 43.04 -3.24 -14.79
C ASP A 171 41.58 -3.75 -14.84
N MET A 172 40.87 -3.70 -13.71
CA MET A 172 39.50 -4.20 -13.61
C MET A 172 38.47 -3.30 -14.30
N THR A 173 37.52 -3.91 -14.98
CA THR A 173 36.44 -3.20 -15.66
C THR A 173 35.37 -2.73 -14.70
N VAL A 174 34.52 -1.78 -15.12
CA VAL A 174 33.35 -1.33 -14.35
C VAL A 174 32.45 -2.50 -13.91
N ARG A 175 32.36 -3.55 -14.73
CA ARG A 175 31.59 -4.76 -14.42
C ARG A 175 32.26 -5.61 -13.34
N ASP A 176 33.59 -5.66 -13.30
CA ASP A 176 34.33 -6.35 -12.24
C ASP A 176 34.14 -5.65 -10.89
N VAL A 177 34.14 -4.31 -10.89
CA VAL A 177 33.83 -3.49 -9.70
C VAL A 177 32.44 -3.80 -9.15
N GLU A 178 31.42 -3.97 -10.01
CA GLU A 178 30.08 -4.36 -9.58
C GLU A 178 30.07 -5.76 -8.93
N ILE A 179 30.75 -6.74 -9.54
CA ILE A 179 30.86 -8.09 -9.00
C ILE A 179 31.52 -8.04 -7.61
N VAL A 180 32.57 -7.25 -7.45
CA VAL A 180 33.30 -7.05 -6.18
C VAL A 180 32.41 -6.38 -5.14
N GLY A 181 31.66 -5.34 -5.51
CA GLY A 181 30.70 -4.71 -4.60
C GLY A 181 29.64 -5.68 -4.07
N HIS A 182 29.16 -6.59 -4.91
CA HIS A 182 28.26 -7.67 -4.47
C HIS A 182 28.95 -8.70 -3.57
N ILE A 183 30.21 -9.05 -3.85
CA ILE A 183 31.01 -9.95 -3.01
C ILE A 183 31.20 -9.34 -1.60
N MET A 184 31.57 -8.06 -1.52
CA MET A 184 31.75 -7.35 -0.25
C MET A 184 30.46 -7.28 0.55
N LYS A 185 29.31 -7.06 -0.12
CA LYS A 185 28.00 -7.00 0.54
C LYS A 185 27.51 -8.34 1.06
N LEU A 186 27.78 -9.44 0.35
CA LEU A 186 27.32 -10.78 0.73
C LEU A 186 28.19 -11.40 1.84
N GLU A 187 29.47 -11.02 1.91
CA GLU A 187 30.52 -11.61 2.75
C GLU A 187 30.80 -13.10 2.45
N GLU A 188 29.77 -13.93 2.35
CA GLU A 188 29.82 -15.32 1.90
C GLU A 188 28.92 -15.50 0.68
N PHE A 189 29.47 -16.11 -0.37
CA PHE A 189 28.76 -16.20 -1.65
C PHE A 189 29.10 -17.48 -2.41
N THR A 190 28.24 -17.82 -3.36
CA THR A 190 28.51 -18.86 -4.37
C THR A 190 28.55 -18.25 -5.77
N ILE A 191 29.27 -18.89 -6.70
CA ILE A 191 29.32 -18.42 -8.10
C ILE A 191 27.91 -18.35 -8.72
N PRO A 192 27.01 -19.35 -8.55
CA PRO A 192 25.64 -19.26 -9.05
C PRO A 192 24.83 -18.09 -8.48
N GLU A 193 25.09 -17.70 -7.25
CA GLU A 193 24.42 -16.56 -6.60
C GLU A 193 24.88 -15.23 -7.18
N LEU A 194 26.19 -15.06 -7.39
CA LEU A 194 26.73 -13.90 -8.10
C LEU A 194 26.20 -13.80 -9.53
N ILE A 195 26.04 -14.92 -10.24
CA ILE A 195 25.45 -14.92 -11.59
C ILE A 195 24.03 -14.34 -11.57
N LYS A 196 23.23 -14.67 -10.54
CA LYS A 196 21.85 -14.18 -10.42
C LYS A 196 21.81 -12.67 -10.14
N LEU A 197 22.68 -12.20 -9.26
CA LEU A 197 22.68 -10.79 -8.83
C LEU A 197 23.26 -9.87 -9.91
N THR A 198 24.37 -10.27 -10.52
CA THR A 198 25.12 -9.44 -11.48
C THR A 198 24.70 -9.66 -12.93
N LYS A 199 23.87 -10.69 -13.21
CA LYS A 199 23.46 -11.12 -14.56
C LYS A 199 24.63 -11.29 -15.54
N THR A 200 25.79 -11.63 -15.02
CA THR A 200 27.04 -11.73 -15.78
C THR A 200 27.38 -13.20 -16.07
N SER A 201 28.16 -13.43 -17.13
CA SER A 201 28.58 -14.78 -17.51
C SER A 201 29.34 -15.48 -16.37
N LYS A 202 29.16 -16.80 -16.25
CA LYS A 202 29.89 -17.63 -15.28
C LYS A 202 31.41 -17.47 -15.40
N ILE A 203 31.92 -17.34 -16.64
CA ILE A 203 33.36 -17.24 -16.91
C ILE A 203 33.91 -15.91 -16.39
N THR A 204 33.21 -14.81 -16.63
CA THR A 204 33.62 -13.49 -16.13
C THR A 204 33.67 -13.51 -14.61
N ILE A 205 32.60 -13.93 -13.94
CA ILE A 205 32.56 -14.02 -12.47
C ILE A 205 33.66 -14.92 -11.93
N TRP A 206 33.89 -16.07 -12.57
CA TRP A 206 34.97 -16.96 -12.16
C TRP A 206 36.34 -16.30 -12.28
N ARG A 207 36.64 -15.61 -13.38
CA ARG A 207 37.90 -14.86 -13.55
C ARG A 207 38.06 -13.76 -12.50
N THR A 208 37.00 -12.99 -12.24
CA THR A 208 36.99 -11.94 -11.21
C THR A 208 37.28 -12.55 -9.83
N VAL A 209 36.60 -13.65 -9.47
CA VAL A 209 36.82 -14.35 -8.20
C VAL A 209 38.24 -14.91 -8.08
N GLN A 210 38.79 -15.52 -9.13
CA GLN A 210 40.17 -16.02 -9.11
C GLN A 210 41.18 -14.89 -8.88
N LYS A 211 41.06 -13.76 -9.58
CA LYS A 211 41.90 -12.58 -9.34
C LYS A 211 41.82 -12.11 -7.88
N LEU A 212 40.64 -12.12 -7.27
CA LEU A 212 40.47 -11.76 -5.85
C LEU A 212 41.06 -12.80 -4.89
N VAL A 213 41.04 -14.08 -5.25
CA VAL A 213 41.69 -15.14 -4.46
C VAL A 213 43.21 -15.01 -4.52
N GLU A 214 43.77 -14.74 -5.71
CA GLU A 214 45.20 -14.49 -5.90
C GLU A 214 45.70 -13.29 -5.08
N GLN A 215 44.87 -12.24 -4.97
CA GLN A 215 45.17 -11.05 -4.15
C GLN A 215 44.79 -11.22 -2.67
N GLY A 216 44.35 -12.41 -2.25
CA GLY A 216 44.01 -12.69 -0.86
C GLY A 216 42.76 -11.98 -0.33
N LEU A 217 41.94 -11.37 -1.20
CA LEU A 217 40.68 -10.69 -0.85
C LEU A 217 39.51 -11.65 -0.67
N VAL A 218 39.60 -12.83 -1.29
CA VAL A 218 38.58 -13.89 -1.20
C VAL A 218 39.25 -15.20 -0.85
N GLN A 219 38.67 -15.95 0.08
CA GLN A 219 39.12 -17.30 0.44
C GLN A 219 38.06 -18.33 0.07
N PRO A 220 38.45 -19.42 -0.60
CA PRO A 220 37.53 -20.50 -0.88
C PRO A 220 37.37 -21.37 0.38
N THR A 221 36.14 -21.55 0.84
CA THR A 221 35.86 -22.38 2.01
C THR A 221 35.80 -23.88 1.62
N GLU A 222 35.87 -24.76 2.62
CA GLU A 222 35.62 -26.20 2.44
C GLU A 222 34.14 -26.54 2.37
N GLN A 223 33.27 -25.59 2.75
CA GLN A 223 31.84 -25.77 2.74
C GLN A 223 31.26 -25.65 1.33
N THR A 224 30.21 -26.42 1.08
CA THR A 224 29.47 -26.35 -0.18
C THR A 224 27.99 -26.15 0.11
N ARG A 225 27.33 -25.34 -0.71
CA ARG A 225 25.89 -25.08 -0.62
C ARG A 225 25.18 -25.69 -1.81
N LEU A 226 24.05 -26.36 -1.56
CA LEU A 226 23.15 -26.77 -2.63
C LEU A 226 22.65 -25.51 -3.37
N ALA A 227 22.71 -25.54 -4.69
CA ALA A 227 22.22 -24.43 -5.50
C ALA A 227 20.69 -24.34 -5.34
N ALA A 228 20.23 -23.47 -4.43
CA ALA A 228 18.86 -23.43 -3.95
C ALA A 228 17.79 -23.16 -5.03
N ASN A 229 18.15 -22.78 -6.26
CA ASN A 229 17.19 -22.67 -7.36
C ASN A 229 17.85 -22.98 -8.71
N GLY A 230 17.71 -24.23 -9.18
CA GLY A 230 17.39 -24.64 -10.56
C GLY A 230 18.29 -24.28 -11.75
N ARG A 231 19.32 -23.43 -11.63
CA ARG A 231 20.17 -23.02 -12.78
C ARG A 231 21.68 -23.28 -12.62
N GLY A 232 22.07 -23.94 -11.53
CA GLY A 232 23.36 -24.60 -11.42
C GLY A 232 23.16 -26.09 -11.70
N GLY A 233 23.73 -26.59 -12.79
CA GLY A 233 23.45 -27.93 -13.32
C GLY A 233 23.30 -29.05 -12.28
N ARG A 234 22.21 -29.82 -12.43
CA ARG A 234 22.03 -31.18 -11.85
C ARG A 234 22.27 -31.29 -10.33
N GLY A 235 21.95 -30.27 -9.54
CA GLY A 235 22.03 -30.36 -8.07
C GLY A 235 23.46 -30.48 -7.53
N LYS A 236 24.49 -30.14 -8.32
CA LYS A 236 25.87 -30.19 -7.86
C LYS A 236 26.09 -29.14 -6.76
N PRO A 237 26.67 -29.54 -5.62
CA PRO A 237 26.99 -28.60 -4.55
C PRO A 237 27.97 -27.54 -5.07
N SER A 238 27.70 -26.28 -4.78
CA SER A 238 28.54 -25.15 -5.20
C SER A 238 29.44 -24.74 -4.05
N ARG A 239 30.74 -24.58 -4.33
CA ARG A 239 31.73 -24.13 -3.33
C ARG A 239 31.38 -22.72 -2.84
N ILE A 240 31.45 -22.53 -1.53
CA ILE A 240 31.25 -21.23 -0.88
C ILE A 240 32.59 -20.50 -0.84
N TYR A 241 32.57 -19.22 -1.19
CA TYR A 241 33.70 -18.31 -1.08
C TYR A 241 33.37 -17.26 -0.02
N ARG A 242 34.37 -16.84 0.75
CA ARG A 242 34.25 -15.82 1.77
C ARG A 242 35.15 -14.63 1.41
N TYR A 243 34.59 -13.43 1.46
CA TYR A 243 35.34 -12.18 1.38
C TYR A 243 36.10 -11.97 2.69
N VAL A 244 37.43 -11.85 2.60
CA VAL A 244 38.33 -11.66 3.75
C VAL A 244 39.09 -10.33 3.69
N GLY A 245 38.88 -9.52 2.64
CA GLY A 245 39.48 -8.21 2.47
C GLY A 245 38.94 -7.11 3.40
N LYS A 246 38.39 -7.47 4.58
CA LYS A 246 38.11 -6.48 5.62
C LYS A 246 39.46 -6.00 6.15
N THR A 247 39.71 -4.71 5.98
CA THR A 247 40.83 -3.99 6.58
C THR A 247 40.96 -4.43 8.03
N LYS A 248 42.11 -4.97 8.42
CA LYS A 248 42.50 -5.02 9.83
C LYS A 248 42.38 -3.59 10.35
N THR A 249 41.35 -3.32 11.14
CA THR A 249 41.41 -2.24 12.13
C THR A 249 42.53 -2.53 13.11
#